data_AF-A0A7M3XMM8-F1
#
_entry.id   AF-A0A7M3XMM8-F1
#
_cell.length_a   1.000
_cell.length_b   1.000
_cell.length_c   1.000
_cell.angle_alpha   90.00
_cell.angle_beta   90.00
_cell.angle_gamma   90.00
#
_symmetry.space_group_name_H-M   'P 1'
#
loop_
_entity.id
_entity.type
_entity.pdbx_description
1 polymer ?
#
loop_
_entity_poly.entity_id
_entity_poly.type
_entity_poly.pdbx_seq_one_letter_code
_entity_poly.pdbx_strand_id
1 'polypeptide(L)'
;MGTVPEWRWFTLAGVVLVAQTMFDIAPEGPWGANSFTRGVIGLTGLICIYLGWFRFTFKQVGIIPSINRWQKPESSWKLVLLFSCFCLIFLLIINNTSLSEILPETAGMIVLLIASLSMLNGLYVGLVVAGPLNDKSGEE
;
A
#
# COMPACT_ATOMS: atom_id res chain seq x y z
N MET A 1 15.14 -13.04 -25.99
CA MET A 1 15.75 -12.47 -24.78
C MET A 1 14.78 -11.46 -24.20
N GLY A 2 14.02 -11.84 -23.17
CA GLY A 2 13.04 -10.92 -22.56
C GLY A 2 13.79 -9.86 -21.77
N THR A 3 13.71 -8.61 -22.21
CA THR A 3 14.30 -7.46 -21.51
C THR A 3 13.79 -7.44 -20.09
N VAL A 4 14.71 -7.54 -19.12
CA VAL A 4 14.40 -7.40 -17.69
C VAL A 4 13.58 -6.12 -17.53
N PRO A 5 12.35 -6.16 -16.97
CA PRO A 5 11.52 -4.98 -16.89
C PRO A 5 12.27 -3.90 -16.11
N GLU A 6 12.55 -2.75 -16.72
CA GLU A 6 13.25 -1.67 -16.01
C GLU A 6 12.44 -1.22 -14.80
N TRP A 7 12.94 -1.53 -13.61
CA TRP A 7 12.28 -1.26 -12.33
C TRP A 7 12.94 -0.08 -11.60
N ARG A 8 14.23 0.15 -11.87
CA ARG A 8 15.08 1.17 -11.23
C ARG A 8 14.48 2.57 -11.37
N TRP A 9 14.01 2.94 -12.56
CA TRP A 9 13.41 4.25 -12.81
C TRP A 9 12.09 4.46 -12.08
N PHE A 10 11.24 3.44 -11.99
CA PHE A 10 9.98 3.54 -11.24
C PHE A 10 10.20 3.65 -9.73
N THR A 11 11.13 2.87 -9.19
CA THR A 11 11.48 2.97 -7.77
C THR A 11 12.14 4.30 -7.45
N LEU A 12 13.07 4.77 -8.29
CA LEU A 12 13.74 6.06 -8.11
C LEU A 12 12.74 7.22 -8.21
N ALA A 13 11.91 7.23 -9.26
CA ALA A 13 10.84 8.21 -9.40
C ALA A 13 9.89 8.18 -8.21
N GLY A 14 9.46 6.99 -7.78
CA GLY A 14 8.57 6.85 -6.63
C GLY A 14 9.18 7.39 -5.32
N VAL A 15 10.47 7.13 -5.06
CA VAL A 15 11.18 7.69 -3.89
C VAL A 15 11.29 9.21 -3.97
N VAL A 16 11.60 9.76 -5.14
CA VAL A 16 11.63 11.22 -5.35
C VAL A 16 10.24 11.81 -5.15
N LEU A 17 9.20 11.15 -5.67
CA LEU A 17 7.81 11.60 -5.57
C LEU A 17 7.29 11.57 -4.13
N VAL A 18 7.74 10.63 -3.31
CA VAL A 18 7.45 10.61 -1.87
C VAL A 18 8.28 11.66 -1.14
N ALA A 19 9.57 11.81 -1.45
CA ALA A 19 10.45 12.77 -0.80
C ALA A 19 9.98 14.23 -1.02
N GLN A 20 9.52 14.56 -2.23
CA GLN A 20 8.96 15.89 -2.51
C GLN A 20 7.70 16.22 -1.70
N THR A 21 6.96 15.23 -1.16
CA THR A 21 5.81 15.53 -0.28
C THR A 21 6.21 16.12 1.06
N MET A 22 7.48 16.00 1.46
CA MET A 22 8.03 16.66 2.64
C MET A 22 8.37 18.14 2.37
N PHE A 23 8.43 18.55 1.11
CA PHE A 23 8.74 19.91 0.70
C PHE A 23 7.44 20.62 0.26
N ASP A 24 7.30 21.90 0.57
CA ASP A 24 6.12 22.71 0.23
C ASP A 24 6.12 23.16 -1.25
N ILE A 25 6.26 22.20 -2.16
CA ILE A 25 6.37 22.44 -3.61
C ILE A 25 5.18 21.76 -4.32
N ALA A 26 3.98 21.99 -3.81
CA ALA A 26 2.77 21.47 -4.42
C ALA A 26 1.90 22.60 -4.97
N PRO A 27 1.47 22.52 -6.25
CA PRO A 27 0.54 23.49 -6.79
C PRO A 27 -0.80 23.42 -6.07
N GLU A 28 -1.47 24.57 -6.00
CA GLU A 28 -2.81 24.67 -5.42
C GLU A 28 -3.74 23.65 -6.05
N GLY A 29 -4.31 22.80 -5.20
CA GLY A 29 -5.25 21.77 -5.63
C GLY A 29 -6.55 22.40 -6.16
N PRO A 30 -7.42 21.58 -6.80
CA PRO A 30 -8.70 22.04 -7.34
C PRO A 30 -9.66 22.64 -6.29
N TRP A 31 -9.39 22.42 -5.00
CA TRP A 31 -10.10 22.99 -3.86
C TRP A 31 -9.30 24.05 -3.09
N GLY A 32 -8.25 24.63 -3.69
CA GLY A 32 -7.39 25.63 -3.05
C GLY A 32 -6.53 25.09 -1.90
N ALA A 33 -6.43 23.76 -1.77
CA ALA A 33 -5.69 23.10 -0.70
C ALA A 33 -4.39 22.47 -1.25
N ASN A 34 -3.24 22.98 -0.84
CA ASN A 34 -1.93 22.41 -1.18
C ASN A 34 -1.74 21.01 -0.59
N SER A 35 -2.39 20.72 0.55
CA SER A 35 -2.35 19.42 1.21
C SER A 35 -2.94 18.30 0.33
N PHE A 36 -4.02 18.56 -0.40
CA PHE A 36 -4.63 17.58 -1.31
C PHE A 36 -3.68 17.15 -2.42
N THR A 37 -3.08 18.11 -3.14
CA THR A 37 -2.13 17.82 -4.22
C THR A 37 -0.90 17.06 -3.70
N ARG A 38 -0.39 17.41 -2.52
CA ARG A 38 0.70 16.65 -1.86
C ARG A 38 0.31 15.19 -1.60
N GLY A 39 -0.92 14.95 -1.15
CA GLY A 39 -1.45 13.60 -0.92
C GLY A 39 -1.52 12.78 -2.20
N VAL A 40 -2.04 13.34 -3.29
CA VAL A 40 -2.13 12.67 -4.60
C VAL A 40 -0.74 12.34 -5.16
N ILE A 41 0.20 13.27 -5.02
CA ILE A 41 1.60 13.07 -5.42
C ILE A 41 2.24 11.95 -4.61
N GLY A 42 2.04 11.94 -3.28
CA GLY A 42 2.57 10.90 -2.40
C GLY A 42 1.99 9.52 -2.70
N LEU A 43 0.68 9.45 -2.94
CA LEU A 43 0.00 8.21 -3.33
C LEU A 43 0.51 7.69 -4.68
N THR A 44 0.69 8.59 -5.66
CA THR A 44 1.27 8.25 -6.96
C THR A 44 2.70 7.74 -6.82
N GLY A 45 3.51 8.38 -5.96
CA GLY A 45 4.86 7.92 -5.63
C GLY A 45 4.89 6.52 -5.03
N LEU A 46 4.00 6.23 -4.08
CA LEU A 46 3.85 4.90 -3.48
C LEU A 46 3.46 3.84 -4.52
N ILE A 47 2.56 4.17 -5.44
CA ILE A 47 2.19 3.27 -6.55
C ILE A 47 3.41 2.98 -7.44
N CYS A 48 4.22 3.99 -7.77
CA CYS A 48 5.46 3.80 -8.54
C CYS A 48 6.48 2.90 -7.81
N ILE A 49 6.66 3.10 -6.49
CA ILE A 49 7.52 2.23 -5.66
C ILE A 49 7.00 0.79 -5.69
N TYR A 50 5.69 0.60 -5.50
CA TYR A 50 5.06 -0.71 -5.54
C TYR A 50 5.29 -1.41 -6.89
N LEU A 51 5.07 -0.72 -8.00
CA LEU A 51 5.29 -1.27 -9.35
C LEU A 51 6.77 -1.63 -9.59
N GLY A 52 7.70 -0.81 -9.10
CA GLY A 52 9.13 -1.11 -9.14
C GLY A 52 9.48 -2.37 -8.35
N TRP A 53 8.98 -2.48 -7.12
CA TRP A 53 9.18 -3.68 -6.29
C TRP A 53 8.53 -4.93 -6.88
N PHE A 54 7.32 -4.81 -7.45
CA PHE A 54 6.63 -5.92 -8.11
C PHE A 54 7.42 -6.43 -9.32
N ARG A 55 7.89 -5.51 -10.18
CA ARG A 55 8.72 -5.85 -11.35
C ARG A 55 10.05 -6.48 -10.94
N PHE A 56 10.66 -6.02 -9.84
CA PHE A 56 11.86 -6.63 -9.28
C PHE A 56 11.62 -8.06 -8.77
N THR A 57 10.54 -8.26 -8.02
CA THR A 57 10.22 -9.54 -7.34
C THR A 57 9.72 -10.60 -8.31
N PHE A 58 8.80 -10.25 -9.21
CA PHE A 58 8.14 -11.20 -10.09
C PHE A 58 8.72 -11.25 -11.51
N LYS A 59 9.64 -10.32 -11.87
CA LYS A 59 10.27 -10.21 -13.21
C LYS A 59 9.28 -10.26 -14.38
N GLN A 60 8.03 -9.84 -14.14
CA GLN A 60 6.92 -9.88 -15.07
C GLN A 60 6.19 -8.54 -15.07
N VAL A 61 5.59 -8.19 -16.20
CA VAL A 61 4.72 -7.02 -16.32
C VAL A 61 3.33 -7.42 -15.81
N GLY A 62 3.07 -7.14 -14.54
CA GLY A 62 1.79 -7.40 -13.88
C GLY A 62 1.59 -6.41 -12.74
N ILE A 63 0.36 -6.32 -12.26
CA ILE A 63 -0.03 -5.41 -11.17
C ILE A 63 -0.58 -6.20 -9.97
N ILE A 64 -1.01 -7.45 -10.20
CA ILE A 64 -1.75 -8.24 -9.23
C ILE A 64 -0.94 -9.49 -8.87
N PRO A 65 -0.46 -9.63 -7.63
CA PRO A 65 -0.01 -10.93 -7.13
C PRO A 65 -1.25 -11.78 -6.90
N SER A 66 -1.65 -12.55 -7.92
CA SER A 66 -2.75 -13.51 -7.84
C SER A 66 -2.57 -14.44 -6.63
N ILE A 67 -3.65 -14.78 -5.91
CA ILE A 67 -3.66 -15.71 -4.76
C ILE A 67 -2.89 -17.00 -5.06
N ASN A 68 -2.88 -17.45 -6.31
CA ASN A 68 -2.14 -18.63 -6.79
C ASN A 68 -0.59 -18.51 -6.67
N ARG A 69 -0.05 -17.33 -6.33
CA ARG A 69 1.38 -17.10 -6.07
C ARG A 69 1.74 -17.07 -4.59
N TRP A 70 0.75 -17.17 -3.69
CA TRP A 70 0.99 -17.18 -2.25
C TRP A 70 1.36 -18.61 -1.85
N GLN A 71 2.61 -18.82 -1.40
CA GLN A 71 3.08 -20.15 -1.03
C GLN A 71 2.28 -20.80 0.12
N LYS A 72 1.68 -20.01 1.02
CA LYS A 72 0.91 -20.49 2.20
C LYS A 72 -0.25 -19.54 2.56
N PRO A 73 -1.39 -19.61 1.85
CA PRO A 73 -2.52 -18.68 2.07
C PRO A 73 -3.06 -18.71 3.51
N GLU A 74 -2.98 -19.87 4.19
CA GLU A 74 -3.48 -20.08 5.55
C GLU A 74 -2.71 -19.32 6.65
N SER A 75 -1.45 -18.97 6.39
CA SER A 75 -0.61 -18.20 7.32
C SER A 75 -0.54 -16.72 6.94
N SER A 76 -0.56 -16.42 5.64
CA SER A 76 -0.40 -15.06 5.13
C SER A 76 -1.57 -14.13 5.47
N TRP A 77 -2.81 -14.60 5.57
CA TRP A 77 -3.95 -13.73 5.93
C TRP A 77 -3.82 -13.14 7.34
N LYS A 78 -3.29 -13.91 8.29
CA LYS A 78 -3.02 -13.45 9.67
C LYS A 78 -1.94 -12.37 9.67
N LEU A 79 -0.91 -12.53 8.84
CA LEU A 79 0.16 -11.53 8.70
C LEU A 79 -0.35 -10.21 8.12
N VAL A 80 -1.25 -10.27 7.12
CA VAL A 80 -1.87 -9.08 6.52
C VAL A 80 -2.76 -8.36 7.54
N LEU A 81 -3.56 -9.10 8.33
CA LEU A 81 -4.33 -8.50 9.41
C LEU A 81 -3.44 -7.87 10.49
N LEU A 82 -2.36 -8.55 10.88
CA LEU A 82 -1.40 -8.03 11.85
C LEU A 82 -0.71 -6.76 11.34
N PHE A 83 -0.31 -6.73 10.06
CA PHE A 83 0.23 -5.54 9.41
C PHE A 83 -0.77 -4.39 9.44
N SER A 84 -2.05 -4.67 9.16
CA SER A 84 -3.12 -3.65 9.20
C SER A 84 -3.28 -3.07 10.61
N CYS A 85 -3.28 -3.93 11.63
CA CYS A 85 -3.33 -3.52 13.04
C CYS A 85 -2.11 -2.68 13.42
N PHE A 86 -0.91 -3.09 13.00
CA PHE A 86 0.31 -2.32 13.21
C PHE A 86 0.23 -0.93 12.57
N CYS A 87 -0.27 -0.81 11.34
CA CYS A 87 -0.48 0.49 10.70
C CYS A 87 -1.47 1.38 11.46
N LEU A 88 -2.53 0.82 12.05
CA LEU A 88 -3.47 1.58 12.89
C LEU A 88 -2.84 2.04 14.20
N ILE A 89 -2.06 1.18 14.86
CA ILE A 89 -1.31 1.56 16.07
C ILE A 89 -0.31 2.67 15.75
N PHE A 90 0.40 2.55 14.63
CA PHE A 90 1.32 3.57 14.16
C PHE A 90 0.61 4.91 13.90
N LEU A 91 -0.57 4.88 13.28
CA LEU A 91 -1.40 6.07 13.09
C LEU A 91 -1.82 6.71 14.43
N LEU A 92 -2.20 5.90 15.42
CA LEU A 92 -2.53 6.40 16.76
C LEU A 92 -1.33 7.04 17.46
N ILE A 93 -0.13 6.50 17.28
CA ILE A 93 1.12 7.08 17.81
C ILE A 93 1.40 8.42 17.14
N ILE A 94 1.27 8.51 15.81
CA ILE A 94 1.44 9.77 15.08
C ILE A 94 0.48 10.84 15.60
N ASN A 95 -0.78 10.49 15.80
CA ASN A 95 -1.82 11.45 16.21
C ASN A 95 -1.68 11.89 17.67
N ASN A 96 -1.19 11.04 18.57
CA ASN A 96 -1.02 11.35 19.99
C ASN A 96 0.36 11.95 20.34
N THR A 97 1.29 11.99 19.39
CA THR A 97 2.65 12.51 19.60
C THR A 97 2.85 13.78 18.76
N SER A 98 3.81 14.64 19.12
CA SER A 98 4.24 15.78 18.29
C SER A 98 4.81 15.39 16.90
N LEU A 99 4.77 14.11 16.50
CA LEU A 99 5.10 13.66 15.15
C LEU A 99 4.14 14.23 14.09
N SER A 100 2.95 14.67 14.49
CA SER A 100 2.02 15.42 13.64
C SER A 100 2.62 16.74 13.10
N GLU A 101 3.60 17.34 13.80
CA GLU A 101 4.24 18.59 13.36
C GLU A 101 5.36 18.34 12.32
N ILE A 102 5.91 17.12 12.28
CA ILE A 102 7.02 16.74 11.39
C ILE A 102 6.49 16.11 10.10
N LEU A 103 5.39 15.36 10.20
CA LEU A 103 4.81 14.66 9.07
C LEU A 103 3.77 15.53 8.36
N PRO A 104 3.65 15.44 7.01
CA PRO A 104 2.59 16.14 6.30
C PRO A 104 1.23 15.72 6.83
N GLU A 105 0.29 16.66 6.89
CA GLU A 105 -1.10 16.43 7.31
C GLU A 105 -1.77 15.27 6.54
N THR A 106 -1.41 15.08 5.26
CA THR A 106 -1.93 14.00 4.41
C THR A 106 -1.27 12.63 4.62
N ALA A 107 -0.14 12.54 5.32
CA ALA A 107 0.53 11.27 5.59
C ALA A 107 -0.34 10.34 6.44
N GLY A 108 -1.02 10.90 7.46
CA GLY A 108 -1.96 10.13 8.29
C GLY A 108 -3.12 9.54 7.48
N MET A 109 -3.65 10.29 6.52
CA MET A 109 -4.73 9.83 5.64
C MET A 109 -4.28 8.67 4.74
N ILE A 110 -3.06 8.73 4.19
CA ILE A 110 -2.50 7.66 3.36
C ILE A 110 -2.25 6.39 4.20
N VAL A 111 -1.71 6.53 5.42
CA VAL A 111 -1.51 5.39 6.33
C VAL A 111 -2.83 4.73 6.70
N LEU A 112 -3.87 5.53 6.98
CA LEU A 112 -5.22 5.02 7.26
C LEU A 112 -5.80 4.26 6.06
N LEU A 113 -5.64 4.80 4.85
CA LEU A 113 -6.08 4.15 3.62
C LEU A 113 -5.42 2.78 3.44
N ILE A 114 -4.09 2.72 3.60
CA ILE A 114 -3.33 1.47 3.50
C ILE A 114 -3.79 0.46 4.55
N ALA A 115 -3.98 0.90 5.80
CA ALA A 115 -4.46 0.05 6.89
C ALA A 115 -5.85 -0.52 6.58
N SER A 116 -6.78 0.30 6.09
CA SER A 116 -8.13 -0.11 5.75
C SER A 116 -8.16 -1.11 4.58
N LEU A 117 -7.43 -0.83 3.50
CA LEU A 117 -7.32 -1.74 2.35
C LEU A 117 -6.70 -3.08 2.74
N SER A 118 -5.63 -3.05 3.54
CA SER A 118 -4.97 -4.25 4.04
C SER A 118 -5.90 -5.04 4.97
N MET A 119 -6.67 -4.37 5.83
CA MET A 119 -7.62 -5.02 6.73
C MET A 119 -8.74 -5.71 5.94
N LEU A 120 -9.31 -5.02 4.94
CA LEU A 120 -10.34 -5.58 4.08
C LEU A 120 -9.82 -6.80 3.30
N ASN A 121 -8.60 -6.71 2.75
CA ASN A 121 -7.96 -7.82 2.05
C ASN A 121 -7.69 -9.02 3.00
N GLY A 122 -7.17 -8.76 4.20
CA GLY A 122 -6.93 -9.78 5.21
C GLY A 122 -8.21 -10.48 5.67
N LEU A 123 -9.30 -9.73 5.87
CA LEU A 123 -10.61 -10.27 6.20
C LEU A 123 -11.18 -11.11 5.05
N TYR A 124 -11.09 -10.62 3.81
CA TYR A 124 -11.56 -11.35 2.64
C TYR A 124 -10.86 -12.70 2.50
N VAL A 125 -9.52 -12.73 2.54
CA VAL A 125 -8.77 -13.99 2.46
C VAL A 125 -9.08 -14.89 3.66
N GLY A 126 -9.26 -14.32 4.86
CA GLY A 126 -9.69 -15.07 6.04
C GLY A 126 -11.05 -15.76 5.87
N LEU A 127 -12.02 -15.05 5.28
CA LEU A 127 -13.35 -15.61 4.99
C LEU A 127 -13.31 -16.70 3.91
N VAL A 128 -12.43 -16.56 2.91
CA VAL A 128 -12.26 -17.56 1.84
C VAL A 128 -11.54 -18.82 2.35
N VAL A 129 -10.51 -18.67 3.20
CA VAL A 129 -9.69 -19.81 3.64
C VAL A 129 -10.29 -20.54 4.85
N ALA A 130 -10.82 -19.80 5.84
CA ALA A 130 -11.29 -20.36 7.10
C ALA A 130 -12.80 -20.13 7.35
N GLY A 131 -13.46 -19.33 6.51
CA GLY A 131 -14.87 -18.99 6.66
C GLY A 131 -15.80 -19.80 5.73
N PRO A 132 -17.09 -19.44 5.70
CA PRO A 132 -18.13 -20.16 4.96
C PRO A 132 -18.03 -20.01 3.44
N LEU A 133 -17.08 -19.23 2.93
CA LEU A 133 -16.83 -19.03 1.50
C LEU A 133 -15.75 -19.99 0.95
N ASN A 134 -15.30 -20.95 1.76
CA ASN A 134 -14.38 -21.98 1.33
C ASN A 134 -15.13 -22.98 0.44
N ASP A 135 -14.76 -23.07 -0.83
CA ASP A 135 -15.41 -23.89 -1.88
C ASP A 135 -15.41 -25.42 -1.60
N LYS A 136 -14.86 -25.84 -0.46
CA LYS A 136 -14.83 -27.24 0.01
C LYS A 136 -16.20 -27.82 0.36
N SER A 137 -17.29 -27.04 0.30
CA SER A 137 -18.65 -27.57 0.48
C SER A 137 -19.36 -27.93 -0.83
N GLY A 138 -18.68 -27.86 -1.99
CA GLY A 138 -19.28 -28.06 -3.32
C GLY A 138 -18.79 -29.26 -4.13
N GLU A 139 -17.70 -29.92 -3.75
CA GLU A 139 -17.18 -31.11 -4.47
C GLU A 139 -16.88 -32.23 -3.46
N GLU A 140 -17.84 -33.16 -3.35
CA GLU A 140 -17.83 -34.54 -2.81
C GLU A 140 -17.22 -34.82 -1.42
#